data_AF-A0AAD6XYT4-F1
#
_entry.id   AF-A0AAD6XYT4-F1
#
_cell.length_a   1.000
_cell.length_b   1.000
_cell.length_c   1.000
_cell.angle_alpha   90.00
_cell.angle_beta   90.00
_cell.angle_gamma   90.00
#
_symmetry.space_group_name_H-M   'P 1'
#
loop_
_entity.id
_entity.type
_entity.pdbx_description
1 polymer ?
#
loop_
_entity_poly.entity_id
_entity_poly.type
_entity_poly.pdbx_seq_one_letter_code
_entity_poly.pdbx_strand_id
1 'polypeptide(L)'
;TIVGGDLSLLGSFFNATIRAGTLGGEIHVATETADTSVIRGMALWWGPGAEPFSTSIISRGTTLAQHDRKWNCGAEVVRIWLTYQLQYRPEFADLTRKLLGPQGKLDSWYLSLFAVAPQHQRQGVAAALIEAARGKASA
;
A
#
# COMPACT_ATOMS: atom_id res chain seq x y z
N THR A 1 -14.75 -6.62 -6.50
CA THR A 1 -13.49 -7.12 -5.89
C THR A 1 -12.33 -6.22 -6.30
N ILE A 2 -11.26 -6.11 -5.50
CA ILE A 2 -10.18 -5.11 -5.68
C ILE A 2 -9.43 -5.19 -7.02
N VAL A 3 -9.52 -6.32 -7.72
CA VAL A 3 -8.92 -6.57 -9.04
C VAL A 3 -9.95 -6.80 -10.15
N GLY A 4 -11.17 -6.29 -9.99
CA GLY A 4 -12.18 -6.35 -11.06
C GLY A 4 -12.68 -7.76 -11.40
N GLY A 5 -12.53 -8.72 -10.49
CA GLY A 5 -12.94 -10.12 -10.68
C GLY A 5 -11.82 -11.04 -11.18
N ASP A 6 -10.71 -10.50 -11.69
CA ASP A 6 -9.59 -11.29 -12.19
C ASP A 6 -8.53 -11.51 -11.10
N LEU A 7 -8.59 -12.66 -10.43
CA LEU A 7 -7.67 -13.02 -9.36
C LEU A 7 -6.22 -13.19 -9.82
N SER A 8 -5.96 -13.38 -11.11
CA SER A 8 -4.59 -13.46 -11.65
C SER A 8 -3.81 -12.15 -11.45
N LEU A 9 -4.53 -11.04 -11.29
CA LEU A 9 -3.96 -9.72 -11.07
C LEU A 9 -3.58 -9.44 -9.61
N LEU A 10 -3.94 -10.30 -8.65
CA LEU A 10 -3.68 -10.05 -7.22
C LEU A 10 -2.20 -9.87 -6.90
N GLY A 11 -1.35 -10.78 -7.39
CA GLY A 11 0.10 -10.72 -7.13
C GLY A 11 0.69 -9.41 -7.66
N SER A 12 0.28 -9.03 -8.86
CA SER A 12 0.71 -7.79 -9.50
C SER A 12 0.17 -6.55 -8.81
N PHE A 13 -1.07 -6.60 -8.29
CA PHE A 13 -1.68 -5.50 -7.53
C PHE A 13 -0.90 -5.25 -6.23
N PHE A 14 -0.59 -6.31 -5.48
CA PHE A 14 0.19 -6.18 -4.25
C PHE A 14 1.61 -5.70 -4.54
N ASN A 15 2.27 -6.25 -5.57
CA ASN A 15 3.61 -5.79 -5.99
C ASN A 15 3.62 -4.31 -6.38
N ALA A 16 2.63 -3.85 -7.15
CA ALA A 16 2.48 -2.46 -7.54
C ALA A 16 2.28 -1.55 -6.32
N THR A 17 1.45 -1.99 -5.37
CA THR A 17 1.13 -1.25 -4.16
C THR A 17 2.34 -1.13 -3.22
N ILE A 18 3.10 -2.22 -3.04
CA ILE A 18 4.34 -2.21 -2.24
C ILE A 18 5.37 -1.25 -2.86
N ARG A 19 5.54 -1.30 -4.19
CA ARG A 19 6.43 -0.38 -4.92
C ARG A 19 5.98 1.07 -4.82
N ALA A 20 4.69 1.34 -4.97
CA ALA A 20 4.16 2.69 -4.72
C ALA A 20 4.47 3.14 -3.28
N GLY A 21 4.33 2.21 -2.32
CA GLY A 21 4.67 2.41 -0.92
C GLY A 21 6.13 2.80 -0.69
N THR A 22 7.10 2.23 -1.42
CA THR A 22 8.51 2.64 -1.29
C THR A 22 8.79 4.05 -1.82
N LEU A 23 7.87 4.63 -2.60
CA LEU A 23 8.01 5.98 -3.13
C LEU A 23 7.40 7.04 -2.22
N GLY A 24 6.23 6.80 -1.64
CA GLY A 24 5.59 7.82 -0.78
C GLY A 24 4.67 7.28 0.29
N GLY A 25 4.72 5.98 0.54
CA GLY A 25 4.10 5.38 1.71
C GLY A 25 5.13 5.08 2.79
N GLU A 26 4.66 4.48 3.86
CA GLU A 26 5.50 3.99 4.94
C GLU A 26 5.30 2.48 5.11
N ILE A 27 6.39 1.72 4.94
CA ILE A 27 6.37 0.26 5.07
C ILE A 27 7.03 -0.11 6.39
N HIS A 28 6.26 -0.77 7.27
CA HIS A 28 6.78 -1.45 8.44
C HIS A 28 6.83 -2.93 8.19
N VAL A 29 7.92 -3.56 8.62
CA VAL A 29 8.14 -4.99 8.53
C VAL A 29 8.42 -5.50 9.92
N ALA A 30 7.73 -6.56 10.32
CA ALA A 30 8.01 -7.27 11.54
C ALA A 30 8.95 -8.44 11.23
N THR A 31 10.11 -8.44 11.86
CA THR A 31 11.15 -9.46 11.75
C THR A 31 11.52 -9.98 13.13
N GLU A 32 12.38 -11.00 13.20
CA GLU A 32 12.99 -11.40 14.45
C GLU A 32 14.23 -10.54 14.73
N THR A 33 14.47 -10.18 15.99
CA THR A 33 15.62 -9.34 16.36
C THR A 33 16.96 -9.93 15.93
N ALA A 34 17.08 -11.26 15.97
CA ALA A 34 18.29 -11.97 15.60
C ALA A 34 18.41 -12.23 14.09
N ASP A 35 17.31 -12.17 13.34
CA ASP A 35 17.28 -12.44 11.90
C ASP A 35 16.25 -11.55 11.18
N THR A 36 16.79 -10.58 10.45
CA THR A 36 16.00 -9.65 9.63
C THR A 36 15.67 -10.20 8.24
N SER A 37 16.22 -11.36 7.87
CA SER A 37 15.93 -11.99 6.57
C SER A 37 14.54 -12.64 6.52
N VAL A 38 13.96 -12.96 7.69
CA VAL A 38 12.63 -13.55 7.80
C VAL A 38 11.58 -12.49 8.13
N ILE A 39 10.72 -12.22 7.16
CA ILE A 39 9.57 -11.33 7.32
C ILE A 39 8.40 -12.11 7.93
N ARG A 40 8.00 -11.75 9.15
CA ARG A 40 6.85 -12.34 9.86
C ARG A 40 5.53 -11.63 9.55
N GLY A 41 5.61 -10.35 9.18
CA GLY A 41 4.46 -9.56 8.76
C GLY A 41 4.87 -8.20 8.22
N MET A 42 3.93 -7.51 7.58
CA MET A 42 4.14 -6.16 7.06
C MET A 42 2.88 -5.31 7.15
N ALA A 43 3.08 -4.00 7.24
CA ALA A 43 2.06 -2.99 7.12
C ALA A 43 2.53 -1.88 6.19
N LEU A 44 1.66 -1.43 5.27
CA LEU A 44 1.89 -0.27 4.43
C LEU A 44 0.86 0.81 4.78
N TRP A 45 1.36 1.99 5.10
CA TRP A 45 0.56 3.16 5.44
C TRP A 45 0.78 4.28 4.46
N TRP A 46 -0.20 5.15 4.37
CA TRP A 46 -0.08 6.44 3.72
C TRP A 46 -0.38 7.52 4.76
N GLY A 47 0.58 8.42 4.94
CA GLY A 47 0.42 9.56 5.84
C GLY A 47 -0.35 10.71 5.17
N PRO A 48 -0.59 11.80 5.91
CA PRO A 48 -1.28 12.97 5.40
C PRO A 48 -0.63 13.52 4.12
N GLY A 49 -1.48 13.92 3.16
CA GLY A 49 -1.08 14.39 1.84
C GLY A 49 -0.60 13.30 0.87
N ALA A 50 -0.56 12.03 1.27
CA ALA A 50 -0.08 10.92 0.43
C ALA A 50 -1.22 10.00 -0.04
N GLU A 51 -1.18 9.62 -1.31
CA GLU A 51 -2.12 8.66 -1.89
C GLU A 51 -1.38 7.68 -2.81
N PRO A 52 -1.73 6.37 -2.78
CA PRO A 52 -1.20 5.41 -3.74
C PRO A 52 -1.56 5.86 -5.16
N PHE A 53 -0.60 5.71 -6.06
CA PHE A 53 -0.79 5.97 -7.49
C PHE A 53 -1.28 7.40 -7.82
N SER A 54 -0.95 8.38 -6.98
CA SER A 54 -1.04 9.78 -7.36
C SER A 54 -0.11 10.08 -8.56
N THR A 55 -0.38 11.18 -9.27
CA THR A 55 0.44 11.58 -10.42
C THR A 55 1.92 11.68 -10.07
N SER A 56 2.26 12.18 -8.87
CA SER A 56 3.64 12.28 -8.41
C SER A 56 4.28 10.91 -8.17
N ILE A 57 3.55 9.95 -7.59
CA ILE A 57 4.04 8.58 -7.37
C ILE A 57 4.23 7.85 -8.69
N ILE A 58 3.29 7.99 -9.63
CA ILE A 58 3.40 7.39 -10.96
C ILE A 58 4.60 7.98 -11.71
N SER A 59 4.75 9.31 -11.75
CA SER A 59 5.87 9.97 -12.41
C SER A 59 7.23 9.51 -11.86
N ARG A 60 7.33 9.30 -10.54
CA ARG A 60 8.54 8.79 -9.91
C ARG A 60 8.78 7.31 -10.25
N GLY A 61 7.72 6.50 -10.25
CA GLY A 61 7.78 5.10 -10.64
C GLY A 61 8.18 4.90 -12.11
N THR A 62 7.65 5.71 -13.03
CA THR A 62 8.01 5.66 -14.45
C THR A 62 9.45 6.09 -14.69
N THR A 63 9.92 7.11 -13.98
CA THR A 63 11.33 7.54 -14.02
C THR A 63 12.26 6.41 -13.57
N LEU A 64 11.94 5.74 -12.45
CA LEU A 64 12.73 4.59 -11.98
C LEU A 64 12.67 3.40 -12.95
N ALA A 65 11.52 3.15 -13.59
CA ALA A 65 11.37 2.09 -14.59
C ALA A 65 12.24 2.30 -15.83
N GLN A 66 12.52 3.56 -16.20
CA GLN A 66 13.41 3.90 -17.31
C GLN A 66 14.88 3.60 -16.97
N HIS A 67 15.26 3.68 -15.69
CA HIS A 67 16.63 3.47 -15.23
C HIS A 67 16.92 2.06 -14.70
N ASP A 68 15.91 1.31 -14.24
CA ASP A 68 16.05 -0.05 -13.72
C ASP A 68 14.94 -0.97 -14.23
N ARG A 69 15.32 -2.04 -14.96
CA ARG A 69 14.38 -3.08 -15.45
C ARG A 69 13.63 -3.76 -14.31
N LYS A 70 14.18 -3.82 -13.09
CA LYS A 70 13.46 -4.35 -11.93
C LYS A 70 12.26 -3.50 -11.57
N TRP A 71 12.24 -2.22 -11.98
CA TRP A 71 11.14 -1.28 -11.89
C TRP A 71 10.26 -1.22 -13.13
N ASN A 72 10.43 -2.14 -14.10
CA ASN A 72 9.60 -2.21 -15.30
C ASN A 72 8.17 -2.67 -14.98
N CYS A 73 7.43 -1.74 -14.41
CA CYS A 73 6.05 -1.80 -14.02
C CYS A 73 5.12 -1.33 -15.14
N GLY A 74 5.68 -0.86 -16.27
CA GLY A 74 5.05 0.09 -17.19
C GLY A 74 3.68 -0.32 -17.73
N ALA A 75 3.52 -1.54 -18.23
CA ALA A 75 2.22 -1.98 -18.77
C ALA A 75 1.29 -2.53 -17.68
N GLU A 76 1.84 -3.25 -16.71
CA GLU A 76 1.06 -3.97 -15.71
C GLU A 76 0.54 -3.07 -14.59
N VAL A 77 1.35 -2.12 -14.11
CA VAL A 77 0.91 -1.10 -13.16
C VAL A 77 -0.05 -0.13 -13.80
N VAL A 78 0.13 0.23 -15.07
CA VAL A 78 -0.85 1.04 -15.80
C VAL A 78 -2.16 0.27 -15.97
N ARG A 79 -2.13 -1.02 -16.31
CA ARG A 79 -3.33 -1.86 -16.39
C ARG A 79 -4.04 -1.96 -15.04
N ILE A 80 -3.31 -2.22 -13.97
CA ILE A 80 -3.87 -2.30 -12.61
C ILE A 80 -4.36 -0.94 -12.14
N TRP A 81 -3.65 0.14 -12.47
CA TRP A 81 -4.09 1.50 -12.23
C TRP A 81 -5.39 1.80 -12.98
N LEU A 82 -5.52 1.42 -14.24
CA LEU A 82 -6.76 1.58 -15.01
C LEU A 82 -7.90 0.79 -14.36
N THR A 83 -7.69 -0.49 -14.00
CA THR A 83 -8.70 -1.29 -13.29
C THR A 83 -9.07 -0.68 -11.94
N TYR A 84 -8.08 -0.25 -11.16
CA TYR A 84 -8.28 0.40 -9.87
C TYR A 84 -9.03 1.73 -10.00
N GLN A 85 -8.63 2.59 -10.93
CA GLN A 85 -9.24 3.90 -11.19
C GLN A 85 -10.67 3.79 -11.72
N LEU A 86 -10.91 2.85 -12.64
CA LEU A 86 -12.19 2.76 -13.35
C LEU A 86 -13.24 2.02 -12.53
N GLN A 87 -12.85 1.05 -11.69
CA GLN A 87 -13.81 0.17 -11.02
C GLN A 87 -13.84 0.36 -9.50
N TYR A 88 -12.69 0.48 -8.85
CA TYR A 88 -12.63 0.49 -7.38
C TYR A 88 -12.60 1.90 -6.78
N ARG A 89 -11.86 2.82 -7.40
CA ARG A 89 -11.62 4.15 -6.87
C ARG A 89 -12.88 5.00 -6.73
N PRO A 90 -13.86 5.01 -7.65
CA PRO A 90 -15.02 5.91 -7.52
C PRO A 90 -15.88 5.56 -6.30
N GLU A 91 -16.22 4.28 -6.13
CA GLU A 91 -17.02 3.79 -5.00
C GLU A 91 -16.27 3.98 -3.67
N PHE A 92 -14.98 3.64 -3.65
CA PHE A 92 -14.16 3.78 -2.44
C PHE A 92 -13.89 5.25 -2.09
N ALA A 93 -13.67 6.12 -3.08
CA ALA A 93 -13.51 7.55 -2.89
C ALA A 93 -14.81 8.18 -2.37
N ASP A 94 -15.96 7.78 -2.90
CA ASP A 94 -17.25 8.27 -2.42
C ASP A 94 -17.57 7.77 -1.01
N LEU A 95 -17.26 6.50 -0.70
CA LEU A 95 -17.40 5.96 0.65
C LEU A 95 -16.51 6.70 1.66
N THR A 96 -15.23 6.87 1.35
CA THR A 96 -14.28 7.58 2.22
C THR A 96 -14.65 9.05 2.38
N ARG A 97 -15.09 9.72 1.32
CA ARG A 97 -15.59 11.10 1.39
C ARG A 97 -16.81 11.22 2.30
N LYS A 98 -17.75 10.26 2.24
CA LYS A 98 -18.96 10.25 3.08
C LYS A 98 -18.63 10.02 4.55
N LEU A 99 -17.69 9.12 4.85
CA LEU A 99 -17.37 8.72 6.22
C LEU A 99 -16.36 9.64 6.90
N LEU A 100 -15.35 10.11 6.18
CA LEU A 100 -14.23 10.89 6.72
C LEU A 100 -14.30 12.38 6.34
N GLY A 101 -15.24 12.76 5.48
CA GLY A 101 -15.34 14.10 4.93
C GLY A 101 -14.45 14.32 3.69
N PRO A 102 -14.54 15.51 3.05
CA PRO A 102 -13.85 15.81 1.79
C PRO A 102 -12.34 15.62 1.81
N GLN A 103 -11.70 15.92 2.95
CA GLN A 103 -10.25 15.84 3.13
C GLN A 103 -9.83 14.69 4.03
N GLY A 104 -10.77 13.95 4.63
CA GLY A 104 -10.43 13.01 5.70
C GLY A 104 -9.42 11.94 5.31
N LYS A 105 -9.37 11.51 4.04
CA LYS A 105 -8.34 10.59 3.55
C LYS A 105 -6.95 11.24 3.45
N LEU A 106 -6.88 12.51 3.07
CA LEU A 106 -5.63 13.25 2.94
C LEU A 106 -5.15 13.85 4.26
N ASP A 107 -6.05 14.02 5.23
CA ASP A 107 -5.72 14.54 6.56
C ASP A 107 -5.40 13.41 7.56
N SER A 108 -5.54 12.15 7.16
CA SER A 108 -5.38 10.99 8.04
C SER A 108 -4.28 10.05 7.59
N TRP A 109 -3.74 9.31 8.55
CA TRP A 109 -3.04 8.07 8.27
C TRP A 109 -4.04 6.97 7.92
N TYR A 110 -3.82 6.24 6.83
CA TYR A 110 -4.62 5.07 6.53
C TYR A 110 -3.79 3.87 6.08
N LEU A 111 -4.26 2.69 6.50
CA LEU A 111 -3.67 1.40 6.22
C LEU A 111 -4.06 0.93 4.82
N SER A 112 -3.07 0.66 3.97
CA SER A 112 -3.30 0.16 2.61
C SER A 112 -3.06 -1.33 2.47
N LEU A 113 -2.05 -1.88 3.14
CA LEU A 113 -1.77 -3.32 3.17
C LEU A 113 -1.42 -3.76 4.57
N PHE A 114 -1.92 -4.92 4.96
CA PHE A 114 -1.64 -5.53 6.25
C PHE A 114 -1.61 -7.04 6.10
N ALA A 115 -0.50 -7.66 6.46
CA ALA A 115 -0.34 -9.10 6.36
C ALA A 115 0.53 -9.64 7.48
N VAL A 116 0.13 -10.78 8.03
CA VAL A 116 0.94 -11.58 8.97
C VAL A 116 0.98 -13.00 8.41
N ALA A 117 2.20 -13.53 8.27
CA ALA A 117 2.39 -14.89 7.80
C ALA A 117 1.60 -15.88 8.69
N PRO A 118 0.86 -16.85 8.12
CA PRO A 118 -0.04 -17.73 8.89
C PRO A 118 0.63 -18.38 10.11
N GLN A 119 1.90 -18.77 10.00
CA GLN A 119 2.68 -19.43 11.05
C GLN A 119 3.06 -18.49 12.21
N HIS A 120 2.94 -17.18 12.01
CA HIS A 120 3.27 -16.13 12.98
C HIS A 120 2.04 -15.36 13.48
N GLN A 121 0.84 -15.81 13.11
CA GLN A 121 -0.40 -15.24 13.64
C GLN A 121 -0.58 -15.59 15.12
N ARG A 122 -1.34 -14.75 15.84
CA ARG A 122 -1.58 -14.87 17.29
C ARG A 122 -0.33 -14.77 18.17
N GLN A 123 0.78 -14.25 17.63
CA GLN A 123 2.05 -14.01 18.36
C GLN A 123 2.32 -12.52 18.60
N GLY A 124 1.29 -11.66 18.52
CA GLY A 124 1.45 -10.21 18.73
C GLY A 124 2.04 -9.43 17.55
N VAL A 125 2.43 -10.07 16.44
CA VAL A 125 3.00 -9.43 15.24
C VAL A 125 2.10 -8.31 14.70
N ALA A 126 0.80 -8.61 14.57
CA ALA A 126 -0.19 -7.64 14.10
C ALA A 126 -0.25 -6.40 15.02
N ALA A 127 -0.27 -6.62 16.34
CA ALA A 127 -0.30 -5.53 17.31
C ALA A 127 0.95 -4.67 17.18
N ALA A 128 2.14 -5.27 17.13
CA ALA A 128 3.40 -4.54 16.98
C ALA A 128 3.42 -3.64 15.72
N LEU A 129 2.89 -4.11 14.59
CA LEU A 129 2.79 -3.32 13.36
C LEU A 129 1.83 -2.12 13.50
N ILE A 130 0.70 -2.28 14.20
CA ILE A 130 -0.24 -1.18 14.45
C ILE A 130 0.37 -0.14 15.41
N GLU A 131 1.01 -0.60 16.49
CA GLU A 131 1.67 0.26 17.47
C GLU A 131 2.72 1.17 16.81
N ALA A 132 3.51 0.62 15.88
CA ALA A 132 4.52 1.36 15.14
C ALA A 132 3.94 2.56 14.36
N ALA A 133 2.73 2.41 13.80
CA ALA A 133 2.05 3.50 13.10
C ALA A 133 1.28 4.44 14.05
N ARG A 134 0.70 3.91 15.14
CA ARG A 134 -0.07 4.73 16.09
C ARG A 134 0.76 5.85 16.70
N GLY A 135 2.03 5.57 17.03
CA GLY A 135 2.96 6.59 17.54
C GLY A 135 3.12 7.78 16.59
N LYS A 136 3.05 7.54 15.27
CA LYS A 136 3.16 8.58 14.24
C LYS A 136 1.83 9.29 13.97
N ALA A 137 0.73 8.56 14.02
CA ALA A 137 -0.59 9.13 13.82
C ALA A 137 -1.06 10.03 14.98
N SER A 138 -0.42 9.92 16.15
CA SER A 138 -0.76 10.70 17.36
C SER A 138 0.14 11.92 17.58
N ALA A 139 1.13 12.15 16.71
CA ALA A 139 2.09 13.26 16.77
C ALA A 139 1.62 14.43 15.91
#